data_AF-A0AA36A3Q5-F1
#
_entry.id   AF-A0AA36A3Q5-F1
#
_cell.length_a   1.000
_cell.length_b   1.000
_cell.length_c   1.000
_cell.angle_alpha   90.00
_cell.angle_beta   90.00
_cell.angle_gamma   90.00
#
_symmetry.space_group_name_H-M   'P 1'
#
loop_
_entity.id
_entity.type
_entity.pdbx_description
1 polymer ?
#
loop_
_entity_poly.entity_id
_entity_poly.type
_entity_poly.pdbx_seq_one_letter_code
_entity_poly.pdbx_strand_id
1 'polypeptide(L)'
;MSKSTLLGHRLKRWLRNLRVCSNQPGGEKACFFYINSAGELATMKDALVRILTPRRSIDILRNVHVSKEQRKPYVVVFVGVNKVGKSINLAKVAYWLQQHDINVMMAACDTFRSGAVEQLHTHARRLQVCN
;
A
#
# COMPACT_ATOMS: atom_id res chain seq x y z
N MET A 1 14.24 -56.67 -13.05
CA MET A 1 13.71 -55.45 -12.41
C MET A 1 14.81 -54.81 -11.58
N SER A 2 15.24 -53.61 -11.97
CA SER A 2 16.46 -52.96 -11.47
C SER A 2 16.31 -52.48 -10.01
N LYS A 3 17.38 -52.61 -9.23
CA LYS A 3 17.49 -52.15 -7.82
C LYS A 3 17.28 -50.63 -7.66
N SER A 4 17.22 -49.85 -8.74
CA SER A 4 16.98 -48.40 -8.73
C SER A 4 15.54 -48.00 -8.36
N THR A 5 14.54 -48.87 -8.55
CA THR A 5 13.13 -48.52 -8.29
C THR A 5 12.76 -48.59 -6.79
N LEU A 6 13.48 -49.39 -5.99
CA LEU A 6 13.22 -49.58 -4.55
C LEU A 6 13.72 -48.42 -3.68
N LEU A 7 14.76 -47.69 -4.12
CA LEU A 7 15.28 -46.53 -3.40
C LEU A 7 14.31 -45.33 -3.50
N GLY A 8 13.66 -45.16 -4.65
CA GLY A 8 12.70 -44.06 -4.88
C GLY A 8 11.42 -44.17 -4.06
N HIS A 9 10.92 -45.37 -3.80
CA HIS A 9 9.71 -45.58 -2.99
C HIS A 9 9.95 -45.40 -1.48
N ARG A 10 11.14 -45.73 -0.98
CA ARG A 10 11.48 -45.54 0.44
C ARG A 10 11.72 -44.06 0.77
N LEU A 11 12.33 -43.29 -0.14
CA LEU A 11 12.54 -41.85 0.04
C LEU A 11 11.23 -41.05 0.01
N LYS A 12 10.29 -41.41 -0.90
CA LYS A 12 8.94 -40.81 -0.96
C LYS A 12 8.02 -41.18 0.21
N ARG A 13 8.35 -42.22 0.98
CA ARG A 13 7.66 -42.59 2.23
C ARG A 13 8.27 -41.86 3.44
N TRP A 14 9.58 -41.59 3.40
CA TRP A 14 10.28 -40.80 4.41
C TRP A 14 9.85 -39.32 4.39
N LEU A 15 9.69 -38.72 3.20
CA LEU A 15 9.27 -37.31 3.05
C LEU A 15 7.81 -37.03 3.43
N ARG A 16 6.94 -38.04 3.49
CA ARG A 16 5.53 -37.89 3.91
C ARG A 16 5.31 -37.91 5.42
N ASN A 17 6.33 -38.31 6.20
CA ASN A 17 6.24 -38.47 7.64
C ASN A 17 7.10 -37.47 8.43
N LEU A 18 7.59 -36.39 7.80
CA LEU A 18 8.15 -35.24 8.53
C LEU A 18 7.02 -34.45 9.21
N ARG A 19 6.44 -35.06 10.24
CA ARG A 19 5.67 -34.37 11.27
C ARG A 19 6.69 -33.89 12.30
N VAL A 20 7.22 -32.68 12.11
CA VAL A 20 8.02 -32.01 13.13
C VAL A 20 7.07 -31.55 14.24
N CYS A 21 6.84 -32.41 15.22
CA CYS A 21 6.36 -32.02 16.54
C CYS A 21 7.42 -32.47 17.54
N SER A 22 8.40 -31.60 17.80
CA SER A 22 9.27 -31.73 18.97
C SER A 22 8.42 -31.49 20.22
N ASN A 23 8.01 -32.58 20.86
CA ASN A 23 7.31 -32.54 22.15
C ASN A 23 8.38 -32.42 23.24
N GLN A 24 8.74 -31.20 23.65
CA GLN A 24 9.48 -30.98 24.89
C GLN A 24 8.48 -30.71 26.03
N PRO A 25 8.56 -31.46 27.14
CA PRO A 25 7.69 -31.22 28.30
C PRO A 25 8.22 -29.98 29.04
N GLY A 26 7.48 -28.87 29.00
CA GLY A 26 7.70 -27.71 29.87
C GLY A 26 7.90 -26.33 29.22
N GLY A 27 7.73 -26.18 27.90
CA GLY A 27 7.83 -24.87 27.23
C GLY A 27 6.47 -24.36 26.71
N GLU A 28 6.21 -23.05 26.84
CA GLU A 28 5.03 -22.38 26.26
C GLU A 28 4.77 -22.82 24.81
N LYS A 29 3.52 -23.16 24.51
CA LYS A 29 3.11 -23.63 23.18
C LYS A 29 3.16 -22.48 22.17
N ALA A 30 4.33 -22.18 21.63
CA ALA A 30 4.44 -21.37 20.43
C ALA A 30 4.03 -22.25 19.23
N CYS A 31 2.75 -22.20 18.87
CA CYS A 31 2.23 -22.91 17.72
C CYS A 31 2.66 -22.18 16.43
N PHE A 32 3.85 -22.51 15.93
CA PHE A 32 4.29 -22.05 14.62
C PHE A 32 3.67 -22.95 13.55
N PHE A 33 2.48 -22.59 13.06
CA PHE A 33 1.81 -23.32 11.99
C PHE A 33 2.53 -23.07 10.65
N TYR A 34 3.03 -24.14 10.04
CA TYR A 34 3.52 -24.13 8.66
C TYR A 34 2.31 -24.20 7.71
N ILE A 35 2.00 -23.11 7.01
CA ILE A 35 0.83 -22.99 6.14
C ILE A 35 1.03 -23.84 4.88
N ASN A 36 0.29 -24.94 4.73
CA ASN A 36 0.33 -25.80 3.53
C ASN A 36 -1.07 -26.26 3.08
N SER A 37 -2.12 -25.52 3.43
CA SER A 37 -3.52 -25.81 3.11
C SER A 37 -4.13 -24.65 2.33
N ALA A 38 -4.56 -24.89 1.09
CA ALA A 38 -5.13 -23.89 0.19
C ALA A 38 -6.35 -23.13 0.79
N GLY A 39 -7.06 -23.76 1.73
CA GLY A 39 -8.18 -23.15 2.44
C GLY A 39 -7.78 -22.03 3.42
N GLU A 40 -6.64 -22.15 4.10
CA GLU A 40 -6.19 -21.15 5.07
C GLU A 40 -5.69 -19.87 4.38
N LEU A 41 -5.01 -20.01 3.24
CA LEU A 41 -4.61 -18.88 2.41
C LEU A 41 -5.81 -18.06 1.91
N ALA A 42 -6.91 -18.73 1.56
CA ALA A 42 -8.15 -18.07 1.16
C ALA A 42 -8.74 -17.24 2.30
N THR A 43 -8.80 -17.79 3.51
CA THR A 43 -9.31 -17.06 4.68
C THR A 43 -8.44 -15.85 5.06
N MET A 44 -7.11 -15.98 4.96
CA MET A 44 -6.19 -14.87 5.22
C MET A 44 -6.31 -13.77 4.16
N LYS A 45 -6.48 -14.15 2.88
CA LYS A 45 -6.73 -13.20 1.79
C LYS A 45 -8.02 -12.42 2.04
N ASP A 46 -9.10 -13.08 2.45
CA ASP A 46 -10.38 -12.43 2.73
C ASP A 46 -10.27 -11.46 3.91
N ALA A 47 -9.56 -11.84 4.97
CA ALA A 47 -9.30 -10.95 6.10
C ALA A 47 -8.52 -9.70 5.67
N LEU A 48 -7.47 -9.86 4.85
CA LEU A 48 -6.69 -8.74 4.32
C LEU A 48 -7.53 -7.84 3.42
N VAL A 49 -8.34 -8.39 2.51
CA VAL A 49 -9.22 -7.61 1.64
C VAL A 49 -10.22 -6.81 2.48
N ARG A 50 -10.79 -7.41 3.53
CA ARG A 50 -11.71 -6.71 4.43
C ARG A 50 -11.06 -5.57 5.20
N ILE A 51 -9.78 -5.71 5.58
CA ILE A 51 -9.04 -4.68 6.31
C ILE A 51 -8.57 -3.56 5.37
N LEU A 52 -8.05 -3.92 4.20
CA LEU A 52 -7.48 -2.98 3.24
C LEU A 52 -8.52 -2.27 2.38
N THR A 53 -9.74 -2.80 2.28
CA THR A 53 -10.84 -2.17 1.54
C THR A 53 -11.67 -1.29 2.48
N PRO A 54 -11.52 0.04 2.43
CA PRO A 54 -12.31 0.93 3.27
C PRO A 54 -13.79 0.85 2.87
N ARG A 55 -14.69 0.97 3.87
CA ARG A 55 -16.15 1.01 3.62
C ARG A 55 -16.60 2.28 2.88
N ARG A 56 -15.76 3.31 2.85
CA ARG A 56 -16.02 4.58 2.15
C ARG A 56 -15.02 4.71 1.01
N SER A 57 -15.53 4.83 -0.21
CA SER A 57 -14.74 5.23 -1.37
C SER A 57 -14.59 6.75 -1.38
N ILE A 58 -13.38 7.23 -1.62
CA ILE A 58 -13.11 8.65 -1.84
C ILE A 58 -12.97 8.85 -3.34
N ASP A 59 -13.91 9.59 -3.93
CA ASP A 59 -13.84 10.01 -5.33
C ASP A 59 -13.48 11.50 -5.40
N ILE A 60 -12.21 11.77 -5.66
CA ILE A 60 -11.67 13.12 -5.70
C ILE A 60 -12.27 13.91 -6.87
N LEU A 61 -12.41 13.29 -8.04
CA LEU A 61 -12.90 13.98 -9.24
C LEU A 61 -14.35 14.42 -9.03
N ARG A 62 -15.21 13.53 -8.54
CA ARG A 62 -16.59 13.88 -8.21
C ARG A 62 -16.67 15.01 -7.19
N ASN A 63 -15.88 14.95 -6.13
CA ASN A 63 -15.89 15.97 -5.08
C ASN A 63 -15.42 17.35 -5.57
N VAL A 64 -14.44 17.38 -6.49
CA VAL A 64 -14.01 18.61 -7.17
C VAL A 64 -15.15 19.21 -7.99
N HIS A 65 -15.87 18.40 -8.75
CA HIS A 65 -17.01 18.85 -9.55
C HIS A 65 -18.14 19.44 -8.69
N VAL A 66 -18.52 18.74 -7.61
CA VAL A 66 -19.54 19.23 -6.67
C VAL A 66 -19.12 20.56 -6.03
N SER A 67 -17.84 20.72 -5.68
CA SER A 67 -17.32 21.98 -5.12
C SER A 67 -17.37 23.12 -6.15
N LYS A 68 -17.04 22.81 -7.41
CA LYS A 68 -17.11 23.76 -8.54
C LYS A 68 -18.54 24.25 -8.80
N GLU A 69 -19.53 23.37 -8.74
CA GLU A 69 -20.95 23.74 -8.84
C GLU A 69 -21.38 24.69 -7.71
N GLN A 70 -20.85 24.51 -6.51
CA GLN A 70 -21.06 25.39 -5.36
C GLN A 70 -20.22 26.68 -5.42
N ARG A 71 -19.46 26.91 -6.50
CA ARG A 71 -18.53 28.03 -6.68
C ARG A 71 -17.50 28.14 -5.54
N LYS A 72 -17.05 27.00 -5.02
CA LYS A 72 -16.04 26.92 -3.95
C LYS A 72 -14.83 26.11 -4.41
N PRO A 73 -13.60 26.47 -4.00
CA PRO A 73 -12.44 25.65 -4.27
C PRO A 73 -12.51 24.34 -3.48
N TYR A 74 -12.08 23.24 -4.10
CA TYR A 74 -11.86 21.99 -3.40
C TYR A 74 -10.44 21.97 -2.82
N VAL A 75 -10.34 21.85 -1.49
CA VAL A 75 -9.05 21.97 -0.77
C VAL A 75 -8.59 20.61 -0.29
N VAL A 76 -7.36 20.23 -0.66
CA VAL A 76 -6.69 19.00 -0.21
C VAL A 76 -5.47 19.36 0.61
N VAL A 77 -5.35 18.81 1.81
CA VAL A 77 -4.22 19.07 2.71
C VAL A 77 -3.37 17.81 2.85
N PHE A 78 -2.07 17.94 2.57
CA PHE A 78 -1.10 16.87 2.72
C PHE A 78 -0.44 16.94 4.10
N VAL A 79 -0.87 16.06 5.01
CA VAL A 79 -0.34 15.95 6.38
C VAL A 79 0.44 14.66 6.57
N GLY A 80 1.33 14.62 7.56
CA GLY A 80 2.10 13.44 7.91
C GLY A 80 3.43 13.77 8.55
N VAL A 81 4.19 12.74 8.93
CA VAL A 81 5.51 12.90 9.59
C VAL A 81 6.61 13.35 8.62
N ASN A 82 7.77 13.72 9.15
CA ASN A 82 8.88 14.24 8.35
C ASN A 82 9.39 13.21 7.33
N LYS A 83 9.78 13.68 6.14
CA LYS A 83 10.44 12.89 5.07
C LYS A 83 9.61 11.75 4.43
N VAL A 84 8.29 11.68 4.62
CA VAL A 84 7.41 10.69 3.93
C VAL A 84 7.04 11.03 2.48
N GLY A 85 7.62 12.09 1.91
CA GLY A 85 7.39 12.48 0.51
C GLY A 85 6.14 13.34 0.26
N LYS A 86 5.67 14.10 1.26
CA LYS A 86 4.47 14.98 1.14
C LYS A 86 4.52 15.91 -0.08
N SER A 87 5.58 16.70 -0.22
CA SER A 87 5.73 17.68 -1.31
C SER A 87 5.82 17.02 -2.70
N ILE A 88 6.45 15.84 -2.78
CA ILE A 88 6.59 15.09 -4.05
C ILE A 88 5.24 14.50 -4.45
N ASN A 89 4.52 13.88 -3.51
CA ASN A 89 3.20 13.32 -3.79
C ASN A 89 2.17 14.41 -4.08
N LEU A 90 2.26 15.58 -3.45
CA LEU A 90 1.45 16.75 -3.79
C LEU A 90 1.65 17.14 -5.26
N ALA A 91 2.89 17.24 -5.73
CA ALA A 91 3.19 17.55 -7.13
C ALA A 91 2.64 16.48 -8.10
N LYS A 92 2.73 15.20 -7.74
CA LYS A 92 2.15 14.09 -8.54
C LYS A 92 0.63 14.17 -8.61
N VAL A 93 -0.04 14.44 -7.48
CA VAL A 93 -1.50 14.60 -7.44
C VAL A 93 -1.92 15.83 -8.23
N ALA A 94 -1.19 16.93 -8.13
CA ALA A 94 -1.45 18.13 -8.93
C ALA A 94 -1.34 17.87 -10.44
N TYR A 95 -0.29 17.15 -10.86
CA TYR A 95 -0.15 16.72 -12.26
C TYR A 95 -1.33 15.83 -12.69
N TRP A 96 -1.69 14.84 -11.88
CA TRP A 96 -2.82 13.96 -12.17
C TRP A 96 -4.13 14.74 -12.30
N LEU A 97 -4.40 15.73 -11.44
CA LEU A 97 -5.58 16.59 -11.55
C LEU A 97 -5.56 17.43 -12.83
N GLN A 98 -4.41 17.97 -13.24
CA GLN A 98 -4.28 18.68 -14.52
C GLN A 98 -4.57 17.77 -15.72
N GLN A 99 -4.18 16.49 -15.67
CA GLN A 99 -4.50 15.53 -16.74
C GLN A 99 -6.02 15.24 -16.84
N HIS A 100 -6.80 15.60 -15.82
CA HIS A 100 -8.27 15.52 -15.83
C HIS A 100 -8.92 16.91 -16.01
N ASP A 101 -8.22 17.85 -16.64
CA ASP A 101 -8.70 19.21 -16.95
C ASP A 101 -9.15 20.03 -15.71
N ILE A 102 -8.61 19.70 -14.53
CA ILE A 102 -8.86 20.46 -13.31
C ILE A 102 -7.80 21.54 -13.16
N ASN A 103 -8.25 22.79 -12.98
CA ASN A 103 -7.35 23.89 -12.62
C ASN A 103 -6.91 23.73 -11.16
N VAL A 104 -5.59 23.70 -10.93
CA VAL A 104 -4.97 23.44 -9.64
C VAL A 104 -4.22 24.69 -9.20
N MET A 105 -4.23 24.97 -7.89
CA MET A 105 -3.37 25.95 -7.25
C MET A 105 -2.57 25.26 -6.14
N MET A 106 -1.27 25.50 -6.07
CA MET A 106 -0.42 24.99 -4.99
C MET A 106 -0.13 26.09 -3.96
N ALA A 107 -0.40 25.82 -2.69
CA ALA A 107 -0.06 26.71 -1.58
C ALA A 107 1.16 26.18 -0.81
N ALA A 108 2.15 27.04 -0.62
CA ALA A 108 3.34 26.73 0.18
C ALA A 108 3.06 26.97 1.67
N CYS A 109 2.75 25.89 2.41
CA CYS A 109 2.48 25.96 3.86
C CYS A 109 3.60 25.37 4.74
N ASP A 110 4.65 24.79 4.15
CA ASP A 110 5.85 24.33 4.89
C ASP A 110 6.82 25.50 5.05
N THR A 111 6.66 26.27 6.14
CA THR A 111 7.46 27.46 6.45
C THR A 111 8.61 27.19 7.42
N PHE A 112 8.70 25.97 7.96
CA PHE A 112 9.71 25.61 8.96
C PHE A 112 10.98 25.03 8.33
N ARG A 113 10.84 24.19 7.30
CA ARG A 113 11.97 23.54 6.66
C ARG A 113 12.60 24.44 5.60
N SER A 114 13.89 24.73 5.73
CA SER A 114 14.66 25.47 4.72
C SER A 114 14.55 24.81 3.33
N GLY A 115 14.34 25.63 2.30
CA GLY A 115 14.23 25.15 0.91
C GLY A 115 12.87 24.55 0.55
N ALA A 116 11.90 24.50 1.47
CA ALA A 116 10.59 23.89 1.20
C ALA A 116 9.76 24.69 0.19
N VAL A 117 9.81 26.03 0.28
CA VAL A 117 9.14 26.94 -0.64
C VAL A 117 9.75 26.82 -2.03
N GLU A 118 11.08 26.85 -2.14
CA GLU A 118 11.82 26.72 -3.41
C GLU A 118 11.59 25.36 -4.07
N GLN A 119 11.51 24.28 -3.28
CA GLN A 119 11.16 22.95 -3.76
C GLN A 119 9.75 22.95 -4.38
N LEU A 120 8.75 23.48 -3.67
CA LEU A 120 7.39 23.55 -4.21
C LEU A 120 7.31 24.45 -5.43
N HIS A 121 7.99 25.59 -5.41
CA HIS A 121 8.06 26.52 -6.54
C HIS A 121 8.69 25.88 -7.78
N THR A 122 9.70 25.03 -7.63
CA THR A 122 10.31 24.27 -8.73
C THR A 122 9.31 23.27 -9.33
N HIS A 123 8.52 22.59 -8.50
CA HIS A 123 7.45 21.72 -8.98
C HIS A 123 6.35 22.48 -9.69
N ALA A 124 5.89 23.60 -9.12
CA ALA A 124 4.84 24.42 -9.70
C ALA A 124 5.25 25.00 -11.06
N ARG A 125 6.51 25.45 -11.22
CA ARG A 125 7.05 25.87 -12.53
C ARG A 125 7.07 24.75 -13.56
N ARG A 126 7.52 23.55 -13.17
CA ARG A 126 7.56 22.38 -14.10
C ARG A 126 6.17 21.95 -14.55
N LEU A 127 5.18 22.11 -13.68
CA LEU A 127 3.77 21.76 -13.96
C LEU A 127 2.98 22.92 -14.55
N GLN A 128 3.59 24.12 -14.69
CA GLN A 128 2.92 25.33 -15.15
C GLN A 128 1.66 25.66 -14.33
N VAL A 129 1.70 25.40 -13.02
CA VAL A 129 0.60 25.63 -12.05
C VAL A 129 0.61 27.06 -11.49
N CYS A 130 1.33 27.96 -12.13
CA CYS A 130 1.43 29.37 -11.75
C CYS A 130 1.19 30.23 -12.98
N ASN A 131 -0.07 30.49 -13.28
CA ASN A 131 -0.51 31.66 -14.06
C ASN A 131 -1.86 32.12 -13.54
#